data_AF-A0A852RN28-F1
#
_entry.id   AF-A0A852RN28-F1
#
_cell.length_a   1.000
_cell.length_b   1.000
_cell.length_c   1.000
_cell.angle_alpha   90.00
_cell.angle_beta   90.00
_cell.angle_gamma   90.00
#
_symmetry.space_group_name_H-M   'P 1'
#
loop_
_entity.id
_entity.type
_entity.pdbx_description
1 polymer ?
#
loop_
_entity_poly.entity_id
_entity_poly.type
_entity_poly.pdbx_seq_one_letter_code
_entity_poly.pdbx_strand_id
1 'polypeptide(L)'
;MVVVTASDASGEPVGMTVGSFTSVSLDPPLVAFLPSKTSSSWAALRATGDRFCINVLRADQEELCRAVAMRKSDKFAGFEWRRSPGGNPVLGDAVVWIDCVTDEIHDGGDHDIVVGRVVDLDFGSPGEPLLFFRGGYGSFRPSSLVSGDSDLLAHLGLIDLARPQMESLAADLDTEVTAIALVGNEMVLAAAAGHTDIAVSPTRVGQRLPFMAPIGSCFAAWGDDELCERWIARVADGMDADELAALRRVPALVRQRGYAIAVGHREGAHLESVATRVNAGDPATSPEDLREALFSALPGYNRVEDPDGDVELRSLSAPVFGPDGRIAYMLTLWGRPGLTSPADVEQRAAALIRAAAAASRVVAVVA
;
A
#
# COMPACT_ATOMS: atom_id res chain seq x y z
N MET A 1 -16.88 -8.10 -0.16
CA MET A 1 -17.76 -9.16 -0.67
C MET A 1 -17.83 -10.26 0.35
N VAL A 2 -19.01 -10.85 0.57
CA VAL A 2 -19.14 -11.95 1.55
C VAL A 2 -19.90 -13.13 0.94
N VAL A 3 -19.68 -14.32 1.50
CA VAL A 3 -20.46 -15.51 1.22
C VAL A 3 -21.21 -15.93 2.47
N VAL A 4 -22.53 -16.01 2.36
CA VAL A 4 -23.39 -16.58 3.39
C VAL A 4 -23.43 -18.09 3.19
N THR A 5 -23.18 -18.84 4.25
CA THR A 5 -23.09 -20.30 4.23
C THR A 5 -23.91 -20.93 5.34
N ALA A 6 -24.40 -22.13 5.12
CA ALA A 6 -24.94 -23.02 6.14
C ALA A 6 -24.67 -24.48 5.74
N SER A 7 -24.84 -25.41 6.68
CA SER A 7 -24.76 -26.83 6.37
C SER A 7 -26.15 -27.40 6.10
N ASP A 8 -26.30 -28.14 5.01
CA ASP A 8 -27.52 -28.88 4.75
C ASP A 8 -27.66 -30.13 5.64
N ALA A 9 -28.74 -30.90 5.44
CA ALA A 9 -29.01 -32.11 6.23
C ALA A 9 -27.95 -33.21 6.08
N SER A 10 -27.16 -33.19 4.99
CA SER A 10 -26.03 -34.10 4.79
C SER A 10 -24.72 -33.57 5.38
N GLY A 11 -24.73 -32.32 5.87
CA GLY A 11 -23.55 -31.64 6.40
C GLY A 11 -22.71 -30.95 5.33
N GLU A 12 -23.19 -30.88 4.09
CA GLU A 12 -22.52 -30.24 2.96
C GLU A 12 -22.82 -28.74 2.93
N PRO A 13 -21.90 -27.91 2.41
CA PRO A 13 -22.05 -26.47 2.38
C PRO A 13 -23.06 -26.03 1.33
N VAL A 14 -24.05 -25.25 1.77
CA VAL A 14 -24.90 -24.43 0.90
C VAL A 14 -24.56 -22.97 1.11
N GLY A 15 -24.68 -22.16 0.07
CA GLY A 15 -24.38 -20.74 0.21
C GLY A 15 -24.65 -19.87 -0.98
N MET A 16 -24.51 -18.57 -0.73
CA MET A 16 -24.68 -17.52 -1.71
C MET A 16 -23.73 -16.35 -1.46
N THR A 17 -23.20 -15.82 -2.55
CA THR A 17 -22.47 -14.55 -2.55
C THR A 17 -23.45 -13.41 -2.36
N VAL A 18 -23.16 -12.48 -1.44
CA VAL A 18 -23.94 -11.24 -1.25
C VAL A 18 -23.02 -10.02 -1.21
N GLY A 19 -23.46 -8.96 -1.88
CA GLY A 19 -22.86 -7.63 -1.81
C GLY A 19 -23.57 -6.69 -0.83
N SER A 20 -24.69 -7.12 -0.25
CA SER A 20 -25.58 -6.31 0.58
C SER A 20 -25.33 -6.43 2.09
N PHE A 21 -24.26 -7.11 2.49
CA PHE A 21 -23.93 -7.32 3.90
C PHE A 21 -23.61 -6.00 4.62
N THR A 22 -24.15 -5.83 5.83
CA THR A 22 -23.92 -4.66 6.68
C THR A 22 -24.02 -5.01 8.17
N SER A 23 -23.33 -4.25 9.02
CA SER A 23 -23.62 -4.23 10.46
C SER A 23 -24.93 -3.48 10.74
N VAL A 24 -25.64 -3.88 11.79
CA VAL A 24 -26.92 -3.27 12.21
C VAL A 24 -26.86 -2.71 13.62
N SER A 25 -26.34 -3.50 14.58
CA SER A 25 -26.30 -3.12 16.00
C SER A 25 -25.09 -3.74 16.69
N LEU A 26 -24.62 -3.09 17.76
CA LEU A 26 -23.58 -3.63 18.65
C LEU A 26 -24.16 -4.35 19.87
N ASP A 27 -25.29 -3.89 20.42
CA ASP A 27 -25.97 -4.51 21.56
C ASP A 27 -27.51 -4.52 21.38
N PRO A 28 -28.13 -5.68 21.10
CA PRO A 28 -27.47 -6.96 20.81
C PRO A 28 -26.65 -6.85 19.50
N PRO A 29 -25.61 -7.68 19.32
CA PRO A 29 -24.79 -7.63 18.11
C PRO A 29 -25.57 -8.20 16.92
N LEU A 30 -25.88 -7.35 15.95
CA LEU A 30 -26.70 -7.68 14.79
C LEU A 30 -26.01 -7.31 13.48
N VAL A 31 -26.17 -8.16 12.47
CA VAL A 31 -25.79 -7.95 11.08
C VAL A 31 -26.98 -8.19 10.16
N ALA A 32 -26.91 -7.75 8.91
CA ALA A 32 -27.93 -8.02 7.92
C ALA A 32 -27.35 -8.33 6.53
N PHE A 33 -28.12 -9.09 5.75
CA PHE A 33 -27.92 -9.25 4.32
C PHE A 33 -29.28 -9.34 3.61
N LEU A 34 -29.30 -8.99 2.32
CA LEU A 34 -30.53 -8.85 1.54
C LEU A 34 -30.52 -9.82 0.36
N PRO A 35 -31.05 -11.05 0.49
CA PRO A 35 -31.19 -11.98 -0.61
C PRO A 35 -32.46 -11.71 -1.44
N SER A 36 -32.39 -11.91 -2.76
CA SER A 36 -33.60 -11.87 -3.60
C SER A 36 -34.53 -13.03 -3.24
N LYS A 37 -35.84 -12.77 -3.15
CA LYS A 37 -36.87 -13.78 -2.90
C LYS A 37 -36.95 -14.87 -3.98
N THR A 38 -36.44 -14.58 -5.18
CA THR A 38 -36.39 -15.52 -6.31
C THR A 38 -35.10 -16.35 -6.35
N SER A 39 -34.17 -16.14 -5.42
CA SER A 39 -32.89 -16.86 -5.37
C SER A 39 -33.09 -18.29 -4.90
N SER A 40 -32.71 -19.26 -5.74
CA SER A 40 -32.68 -20.68 -5.35
C SER A 40 -31.66 -20.95 -4.24
N SER A 41 -30.58 -20.16 -4.18
CA SER A 41 -29.56 -20.30 -3.13
C SER A 41 -30.07 -19.79 -1.78
N TRP A 42 -30.90 -18.74 -1.81
CA TRP A 42 -31.59 -18.27 -0.60
C TRP A 42 -32.62 -19.30 -0.13
N ALA A 43 -33.42 -19.86 -1.04
CA ALA A 43 -34.36 -20.91 -0.69
C ALA A 43 -33.66 -22.14 -0.07
N ALA A 44 -32.49 -22.54 -0.61
CA ALA A 44 -31.68 -23.61 -0.06
C ALA A 44 -31.12 -23.28 1.34
N LEU A 45 -30.55 -22.08 1.53
CA LEU A 45 -30.07 -21.60 2.83
C LEU A 45 -31.19 -21.55 3.88
N ARG A 46 -32.37 -21.02 3.53
CA ARG A 46 -33.51 -20.95 4.46
C ARG A 46 -34.02 -22.34 4.87
N ALA A 47 -33.86 -23.34 4.00
CA ALA A 47 -34.26 -24.71 4.29
C ALA A 47 -33.33 -25.43 5.29
N THR A 48 -32.11 -24.92 5.52
CA THR A 48 -31.16 -25.54 6.48
C THR A 48 -31.46 -25.21 7.93
N GLY A 49 -32.24 -24.15 8.20
CA GLY A 49 -32.62 -23.73 9.53
C GLY A 49 -32.39 -22.24 9.77
N ASP A 50 -32.17 -21.87 11.03
CA ASP A 50 -31.97 -20.49 11.48
C ASP A 50 -30.49 -20.11 11.57
N ARG A 51 -29.55 -21.06 11.48
CA ARG A 51 -28.10 -20.83 11.61
C ARG A 51 -27.42 -20.64 10.26
N PHE A 52 -26.51 -19.68 10.23
CA PHE A 52 -25.66 -19.41 9.07
C PHE A 52 -24.35 -18.75 9.49
N CYS A 53 -23.36 -18.79 8.62
CA CYS A 53 -22.08 -18.10 8.77
C CYS A 53 -21.86 -17.12 7.62
N ILE A 54 -21.46 -15.89 7.97
CA ILE A 54 -20.97 -14.89 7.03
C ILE A 54 -19.46 -15.04 6.89
N ASN A 55 -18.98 -15.25 5.67
CA ASN A 55 -17.55 -15.33 5.36
C ASN A 55 -17.13 -14.08 4.58
N VAL A 56 -16.31 -13.23 5.18
CA VAL A 56 -15.73 -12.06 4.51
C VAL A 56 -14.54 -12.51 3.68
N LEU A 57 -14.62 -12.38 2.35
CA LEU A 57 -13.64 -12.97 1.45
C LEU A 57 -12.36 -12.13 1.33
N ARG A 58 -11.20 -12.80 1.22
CA ARG A 58 -9.92 -12.20 0.81
C ARG A 58 -9.89 -11.90 -0.69
N ALA A 59 -9.05 -10.94 -1.07
CA ALA A 59 -8.94 -10.43 -2.45
C ALA A 59 -8.56 -11.50 -3.50
N ASP A 60 -7.85 -12.55 -3.11
CA ASP A 60 -7.49 -13.68 -3.96
C ASP A 60 -8.61 -14.74 -4.09
N GLN A 61 -9.72 -14.59 -3.36
CA GLN A 61 -10.87 -15.50 -3.41
C GLN A 61 -11.93 -15.10 -4.44
N GLU A 62 -11.53 -14.41 -5.52
CA GLU A 62 -12.42 -14.04 -6.62
C GLU A 62 -13.06 -15.27 -7.27
N GLU A 63 -12.29 -16.33 -7.49
CA GLU A 63 -12.78 -17.56 -8.12
C GLU A 63 -13.90 -18.22 -7.29
N LEU A 64 -13.68 -18.35 -5.98
CA LEU A 64 -14.68 -18.83 -5.02
C LEU A 64 -15.94 -17.96 -5.04
N CYS A 65 -15.76 -16.63 -4.99
CA CYS A 65 -16.86 -15.68 -5.02
C CYS A 65 -17.74 -15.84 -6.28
N ARG A 66 -17.11 -16.03 -7.45
CA ARG A 66 -17.80 -16.27 -8.73
C ARG A 66 -18.47 -17.63 -8.75
N ALA A 67 -17.78 -18.68 -8.30
CA ALA A 67 -18.33 -20.04 -8.27
C ALA A 67 -19.61 -20.12 -7.44
N VAL A 68 -19.64 -19.45 -6.29
CA VAL A 68 -20.79 -19.44 -5.38
C VAL A 68 -21.95 -18.56 -5.88
N ALA A 69 -21.65 -17.54 -6.69
CA ALA A 69 -22.66 -16.69 -7.33
C ALA A 69 -23.39 -17.40 -8.51
N MET A 70 -22.78 -18.41 -9.12
CA MET A 70 -23.37 -19.13 -10.26
C MET A 70 -24.55 -20.03 -9.86
N ARG A 71 -25.51 -20.20 -10.78
CA ARG A 71 -26.59 -21.20 -10.66
C ARG A 71 -26.09 -22.57 -11.12
N LYS A 72 -25.28 -23.24 -10.31
CA LYS A 72 -24.80 -24.62 -10.53
C LYS A 72 -24.92 -25.46 -9.26
N SER A 73 -24.98 -26.78 -9.42
CA SER A 73 -24.75 -27.74 -8.34
C SER A 73 -23.27 -27.71 -7.94
N ASP A 74 -22.98 -28.06 -6.68
CA ASP A 74 -21.62 -28.21 -6.17
C ASP A 74 -20.74 -26.94 -6.29
N LYS A 75 -21.21 -25.87 -5.63
CA LYS A 75 -20.57 -24.55 -5.67
C LYS A 75 -19.24 -24.48 -4.93
N PHE A 76 -19.03 -25.40 -3.99
CA PHE A 76 -17.87 -25.43 -3.09
C PHE A 76 -16.85 -26.51 -3.46
N ALA A 77 -17.11 -27.31 -4.50
CA ALA A 77 -16.12 -28.25 -5.04
C ALA A 77 -14.78 -27.56 -5.32
N GLY A 78 -13.70 -28.14 -4.78
CA GLY A 78 -12.34 -27.65 -4.95
C GLY A 78 -11.93 -26.50 -4.03
N PHE A 79 -12.82 -26.03 -3.15
CA PHE A 79 -12.50 -25.01 -2.16
C PHE A 79 -12.45 -25.60 -0.76
N GLU A 80 -11.43 -25.23 0.00
CA GLU A 80 -11.29 -25.64 1.39
C GLU A 80 -12.29 -24.92 2.29
N TRP A 81 -12.84 -25.66 3.24
CA TRP A 81 -13.68 -25.12 4.29
C TRP A 81 -13.58 -26.01 5.53
N ARG A 82 -13.89 -25.41 6.68
CA ARG A 82 -13.96 -26.09 7.98
C ARG A 82 -15.28 -25.75 8.66
N ARG A 83 -15.60 -26.42 9.76
CA ARG A 83 -16.76 -26.04 10.58
C ARG A 83 -16.37 -24.97 11.60
N SER A 84 -17.26 -23.99 11.80
CA SER A 84 -17.23 -23.09 12.94
C SER A 84 -17.63 -23.82 14.23
N PRO A 85 -17.44 -23.22 15.42
CA PRO A 85 -18.02 -23.73 16.66
C PRO A 85 -19.55 -23.91 16.59
N GLY A 86 -20.25 -23.06 15.82
CA GLY A 86 -21.68 -23.19 15.53
C GLY A 86 -22.03 -24.28 14.51
N GLY A 87 -21.05 -24.95 13.93
CA GLY A 87 -21.21 -26.05 12.97
C GLY A 87 -21.40 -25.62 11.51
N ASN A 88 -21.36 -24.31 11.22
CA ASN A 88 -21.53 -23.77 9.87
C ASN A 88 -20.22 -23.82 9.06
N PRO A 89 -20.27 -23.82 7.72
CA PRO A 89 -19.07 -23.76 6.89
C PRO A 89 -18.34 -22.41 7.02
N VAL A 90 -17.07 -22.48 7.41
CA VAL A 90 -16.12 -21.38 7.35
C VAL A 90 -15.18 -21.64 6.19
N LEU A 91 -15.18 -20.73 5.21
CA LEU A 91 -14.35 -20.84 4.02
C LEU A 91 -12.88 -20.64 4.40
N GLY A 92 -12.00 -21.47 3.83
CA GLY A 92 -10.55 -21.34 4.02
C GLY A 92 -10.11 -19.93 3.64
N ASP A 93 -9.22 -19.34 4.45
CA ASP A 93 -8.67 -18.01 4.24
C ASP A 93 -9.70 -16.87 4.13
N ALA A 94 -10.91 -17.00 4.68
CA ALA A 94 -11.75 -15.81 4.88
C ALA A 94 -11.04 -14.81 5.81
N VAL A 95 -11.19 -13.50 5.58
CA VAL A 95 -10.63 -12.44 6.45
C VAL A 95 -11.24 -12.53 7.85
N VAL A 96 -12.56 -12.71 7.90
CA VAL A 96 -13.36 -12.87 9.11
C VAL A 96 -14.49 -13.84 8.79
N TRP A 97 -14.86 -14.66 9.77
CA TRP A 97 -16.11 -15.39 9.75
C TRP A 97 -16.98 -14.96 10.93
N ILE A 98 -18.30 -14.93 10.73
CA ILE A 98 -19.29 -14.45 11.70
C ILE A 98 -20.43 -15.46 11.74
N ASP A 99 -20.50 -16.25 12.81
CA ASP A 99 -21.60 -17.16 13.05
C ASP A 99 -22.81 -16.39 13.56
N CYS A 100 -23.96 -16.69 12.96
CA CYS A 100 -25.20 -16.01 13.24
C CYS A 100 -26.35 -17.00 13.46
N VAL A 101 -27.33 -16.54 14.22
CA VAL A 101 -28.68 -17.11 14.26
C VAL A 101 -29.63 -16.06 13.70
N THR A 102 -30.59 -16.47 12.87
CA THR A 102 -31.62 -15.59 12.31
C THR A 102 -32.42 -14.99 13.45
N ASP A 103 -32.40 -13.66 13.55
CA ASP A 103 -33.13 -12.89 14.55
C ASP A 103 -34.52 -12.54 14.01
N GLU A 104 -34.56 -11.85 12.87
CA GLU A 104 -35.79 -11.49 12.17
C GLU A 104 -35.59 -11.50 10.64
N ILE A 105 -36.68 -11.70 9.91
CA ILE A 105 -36.73 -11.55 8.45
C ILE A 105 -37.85 -10.58 8.12
N HIS A 106 -37.49 -9.44 7.52
CA HIS A 106 -38.46 -8.43 7.08
C HIS A 106 -38.70 -8.48 5.58
N ASP A 107 -39.90 -8.06 5.18
CA ASP A 107 -40.23 -7.81 3.79
C ASP A 107 -39.50 -6.55 3.28
N GLY A 108 -38.71 -6.69 2.22
CA GLY A 108 -37.97 -5.61 1.57
C GLY A 108 -38.31 -5.47 0.09
N GLY A 109 -39.58 -5.69 -0.30
CA GLY A 109 -39.99 -5.67 -1.71
C GLY A 109 -39.63 -6.97 -2.43
N ASP A 110 -38.72 -6.94 -3.41
CA ASP A 110 -38.25 -8.13 -4.14
C ASP A 110 -37.12 -8.89 -3.41
N HIS A 111 -36.65 -8.34 -2.29
CA HIS A 111 -35.69 -8.95 -1.38
C HIS A 111 -36.31 -9.21 -0.01
N ASP A 112 -35.76 -10.19 0.70
CA ASP A 112 -35.91 -10.28 2.14
C ASP A 112 -34.81 -9.45 2.81
N ILE A 113 -35.06 -8.87 3.98
CA ILE A 113 -34.02 -8.29 4.84
C ILE A 113 -33.82 -9.28 5.99
N VAL A 114 -32.72 -10.03 5.94
CA VAL A 114 -32.40 -11.05 6.94
C VAL A 114 -31.51 -10.42 7.98
N VAL A 115 -32.01 -10.30 9.21
CA VAL A 115 -31.27 -9.83 10.38
C VAL A 115 -30.73 -11.04 11.14
N GLY A 116 -29.42 -11.11 11.33
CA GLY A 116 -28.74 -12.15 12.07
C GLY A 116 -28.17 -11.63 13.37
N ARG A 117 -28.44 -12.33 14.47
CA ARG A 117 -27.76 -12.14 15.75
C ARG A 117 -26.43 -12.87 15.73
N VAL A 118 -25.36 -12.12 15.96
CA VAL A 118 -24.00 -12.68 16.04
C VAL A 118 -23.87 -13.50 17.31
N VAL A 119 -23.43 -14.75 17.17
CA VAL A 119 -23.21 -15.65 18.31
C VAL A 119 -21.73 -15.96 18.53
N ASP A 120 -20.93 -15.90 17.46
CA ASP A 120 -19.48 -16.06 17.52
C ASP A 120 -18.84 -15.41 16.28
N LEU A 121 -17.59 -15.01 16.39
CA LEU A 121 -16.80 -14.52 15.27
C LEU A 121 -15.32 -14.68 15.58
N ASP A 122 -14.52 -14.85 14.54
CA ASP A 122 -13.07 -14.78 14.67
C ASP A 122 -12.44 -14.29 13.36
N PHE A 123 -11.22 -13.79 13.48
CA PHE A 123 -10.38 -13.51 12.33
C PHE A 123 -9.91 -14.81 11.71
N GLY A 124 -9.92 -14.87 10.38
CA GLY A 124 -9.27 -15.95 9.65
C GLY A 124 -7.86 -15.55 9.25
N SER A 125 -7.51 -15.78 7.99
CA SER A 125 -6.17 -15.48 7.48
C SER A 125 -6.02 -13.99 7.20
N PRO A 126 -4.85 -13.37 7.48
CA PRO A 126 -4.60 -11.98 7.14
C PRO A 126 -4.67 -11.76 5.62
N GLY A 127 -5.24 -10.64 5.20
CA GLY A 127 -5.28 -10.23 3.80
C GLY A 127 -6.30 -9.13 3.52
N GLU A 128 -6.16 -8.52 2.35
CA GLU A 128 -7.08 -7.47 1.90
C GLU A 128 -8.46 -8.05 1.54
N PRO A 129 -9.55 -7.34 1.83
CA PRO A 129 -10.89 -7.82 1.50
C PRO A 129 -11.18 -7.73 0.00
N LEU A 130 -11.91 -8.71 -0.53
CA LEU A 130 -12.43 -8.68 -1.89
C LEU A 130 -13.51 -7.61 -2.03
N LEU A 131 -13.33 -6.68 -2.96
CA LEU A 131 -14.31 -5.68 -3.36
C LEU A 131 -15.00 -6.06 -4.66
N PHE A 132 -16.24 -5.61 -4.80
CA PHE A 132 -16.96 -5.60 -6.07
C PHE A 132 -17.47 -4.20 -6.33
N PHE A 133 -17.05 -3.59 -7.42
CA PHE A 133 -17.40 -2.21 -7.76
C PHE A 133 -17.54 -2.06 -9.28
N ARG A 134 -18.64 -1.45 -9.72
CA ARG A 134 -18.95 -1.21 -11.15
C ARG A 134 -18.82 -2.45 -12.06
N GLY A 135 -19.16 -3.63 -11.53
CA GLY A 135 -19.10 -4.89 -12.28
C GLY A 135 -17.74 -5.60 -12.26
N GLY A 136 -16.70 -4.98 -11.69
CA GLY A 136 -15.36 -5.55 -11.53
C GLY A 136 -15.09 -6.01 -10.10
N TYR A 137 -14.16 -6.96 -9.96
CA TYR A 137 -13.57 -7.34 -8.68
C TYR A 137 -12.27 -6.59 -8.46
N GLY A 138 -11.93 -6.37 -7.19
CA GLY A 138 -10.68 -5.73 -6.80
C GLY A 138 -10.41 -5.91 -5.32
N SER A 139 -9.44 -5.19 -4.79
CA SER A 139 -9.18 -5.11 -3.35
C SER A 139 -9.32 -3.67 -2.88
N PHE A 140 -9.73 -3.51 -1.63
CA PHE A 140 -9.57 -2.21 -0.98
C PHE A 140 -8.11 -2.08 -0.58
N ARG A 141 -7.49 -0.94 -0.90
CA ARG A 141 -6.23 -0.53 -0.28
C ARG A 141 -6.47 0.83 0.34
N PRO A 142 -6.39 0.98 1.66
CA PRO A 142 -6.60 2.27 2.31
C PRO A 142 -5.60 3.30 1.77
N SER A 143 -6.10 4.46 1.35
CA SER A 143 -5.29 5.60 0.91
C SER A 143 -4.76 6.45 2.07
N SER A 144 -5.09 6.09 3.32
CA SER A 144 -4.80 6.90 4.52
C SER A 144 -4.04 6.09 5.59
N LEU A 145 -3.18 6.81 6.31
CA LEU A 145 -2.21 6.40 7.34
C LEU A 145 -2.77 5.62 8.56
N VAL A 146 -4.06 5.30 8.61
CA VAL A 146 -4.74 4.84 9.84
C VAL A 146 -5.00 3.32 9.87
N SER A 147 -4.80 2.60 8.77
CA SER A 147 -5.14 1.18 8.70
C SER A 147 -3.90 0.32 8.41
N GLY A 148 -3.33 -0.30 9.45
CA GLY A 148 -2.65 -1.59 9.31
C GLY A 148 -1.12 -1.62 9.29
N ASP A 149 -0.43 -0.52 8.99
CA ASP A 149 1.04 -0.53 8.92
C ASP A 149 1.66 -0.26 10.30
N SER A 150 1.77 -1.29 11.15
CA SER A 150 2.55 -1.21 12.40
C SER A 150 3.96 -0.65 12.18
N ASP A 151 4.52 -0.96 11.01
CA ASP A 151 5.84 -0.48 10.59
C ASP A 151 5.84 1.05 10.43
N LEU A 152 4.77 1.64 9.88
CA LEU A 152 4.67 3.08 9.70
C LEU A 152 4.54 3.84 11.03
N LEU A 153 3.79 3.29 11.99
CA LEU A 153 3.70 3.89 13.33
C LEU A 153 5.06 3.93 14.02
N ALA A 154 5.87 2.87 13.87
CA ALA A 154 7.24 2.85 14.36
C ALA A 154 8.08 3.94 13.68
N HIS A 155 8.01 4.06 12.35
CA HIS A 155 8.72 5.13 11.62
C HIS A 155 8.28 6.53 12.05
N LEU A 156 6.99 6.78 12.24
CA LEU A 156 6.46 8.07 12.67
C LEU A 156 7.01 8.50 14.04
N GLY A 157 7.12 7.57 14.98
CA GLY A 157 7.75 7.83 16.28
C GLY A 157 9.20 8.29 16.15
N LEU A 158 9.99 7.63 15.29
CA LEU A 158 11.39 8.00 15.05
C LEU A 158 11.54 9.32 14.29
N ILE A 159 10.62 9.62 13.38
CA ILE A 159 10.61 10.88 12.62
C ILE A 159 10.26 12.06 13.53
N ASP A 160 9.30 11.89 14.45
CA ASP A 160 8.92 12.98 15.36
C ASP A 160 10.08 13.38 16.29
N LEU A 161 10.87 12.41 16.75
CA LEU A 161 12.10 12.66 17.51
C LEU A 161 13.11 13.51 16.74
N ALA A 162 13.18 13.35 15.41
CA ALA A 162 14.12 14.06 14.54
C ALA A 162 13.55 15.35 13.91
N ARG A 163 12.33 15.74 14.28
CA ARG A 163 11.67 16.96 13.79
C ARG A 163 12.55 18.22 13.95
N PRO A 164 13.26 18.45 15.08
CA PRO A 164 14.12 19.62 15.21
C PRO A 164 15.25 19.67 14.17
N GLN A 165 15.82 18.53 13.78
CA GLN A 165 16.85 18.46 12.75
C GLN A 165 16.30 18.80 11.37
N MET A 166 15.06 18.37 11.07
CA MET A 166 14.36 18.72 9.83
C MET A 166 14.07 20.21 9.76
N GLU A 167 13.51 20.79 10.84
CA GLU A 167 13.16 22.22 10.91
C GLU A 167 14.40 23.11 10.81
N SER A 168 15.49 22.75 11.51
CA SER A 168 16.76 23.48 11.41
C SER A 168 17.32 23.45 9.99
N LEU A 169 17.35 22.27 9.35
CA LEU A 169 17.86 22.14 7.97
C LEU A 169 17.01 22.94 6.98
N ALA A 170 15.68 22.87 7.12
CA ALA A 170 14.74 23.59 6.28
C ALA A 170 14.92 25.12 6.41
N ALA A 171 15.07 25.61 7.65
CA ALA A 171 15.29 27.03 7.92
C ALA A 171 16.66 27.52 7.40
N ASP A 172 17.73 26.76 7.64
CA ASP A 172 19.09 27.14 7.25
C ASP A 172 19.26 27.24 5.72
N LEU A 173 18.54 26.40 4.97
CA LEU A 173 18.67 26.30 3.51
C LEU A 173 17.49 26.91 2.75
N ASP A 174 16.52 27.46 3.48
CA ASP A 174 15.29 28.08 2.99
C ASP A 174 14.62 27.20 1.93
N THR A 175 14.27 25.98 2.32
CA THR A 175 13.67 24.96 1.43
C THR A 175 12.81 23.97 2.21
N GLU A 176 12.05 23.15 1.49
CA GLU A 176 11.30 22.03 2.07
C GLU A 176 12.24 20.85 2.34
N VAL A 177 12.09 20.26 3.52
CA VAL A 177 12.71 19.00 3.92
C VAL A 177 11.60 18.02 4.30
N THR A 178 11.61 16.83 3.71
CA THR A 178 10.64 15.78 4.00
C THR A 178 11.30 14.55 4.59
N ALA A 179 10.56 13.84 5.44
CA ALA A 179 10.93 12.52 5.92
C ALA A 179 10.07 11.48 5.21
N ILE A 180 10.72 10.50 4.60
CA ILE A 180 10.06 9.46 3.80
C ILE A 180 10.47 8.11 4.37
N ALA A 181 9.50 7.29 4.77
CA ALA A 181 9.69 5.93 5.28
C ALA A 181 9.37 4.91 4.18
N LEU A 182 10.01 3.74 4.22
CA LEU A 182 9.68 2.64 3.32
C LEU A 182 8.79 1.63 4.05
N VAL A 183 7.60 1.39 3.53
CA VAL A 183 6.60 0.47 4.09
C VAL A 183 6.20 -0.52 3.01
N GLY A 184 6.56 -1.80 3.21
CA GLY A 184 6.43 -2.81 2.17
C GLY A 184 7.16 -2.41 0.89
N ASN A 185 6.40 -2.19 -0.19
CA ASN A 185 6.90 -1.78 -1.52
C ASN A 185 6.60 -0.31 -1.86
N GLU A 186 6.27 0.50 -0.86
CA GLU A 186 5.88 1.88 -1.04
C GLU A 186 6.67 2.80 -0.12
N MET A 187 7.08 3.94 -0.65
CA MET A 187 7.65 5.02 0.12
C MET A 187 6.53 5.95 0.56
N VAL A 188 6.43 6.20 1.86
CA VAL A 188 5.40 7.04 2.46
C VAL A 188 6.03 8.33 2.96
N LEU A 189 5.56 9.47 2.45
CA LEU A 189 5.98 10.77 2.93
C LEU A 189 5.31 11.04 4.28
N ALA A 190 6.09 10.94 5.35
CA ALA A 190 5.58 10.87 6.71
C ALA A 190 5.62 12.22 7.44
N ALA A 191 6.52 13.12 7.05
CA ALA A 191 6.57 14.48 7.58
C ALA A 191 7.19 15.45 6.57
N ALA A 192 6.89 16.74 6.73
CA ALA A 192 7.48 17.85 6.00
C ALA A 192 7.80 18.99 6.97
N ALA A 193 8.86 19.75 6.69
CA ALA A 193 9.25 20.97 7.37
C ALA A 193 9.72 22.00 6.33
N GLY A 194 9.43 23.28 6.55
CA GLY A 194 9.70 24.34 5.58
C GLY A 194 8.61 24.47 4.51
N HIS A 195 8.95 25.12 3.40
CA HIS A 195 8.05 25.37 2.28
C HIS A 195 8.79 25.14 0.95
N THR A 196 8.07 24.74 -0.09
CA THR A 196 8.59 24.63 -1.47
C THR A 196 7.72 25.42 -2.43
N ASP A 197 8.36 26.14 -3.36
CA ASP A 197 7.70 26.90 -4.43
C ASP A 197 7.67 26.15 -5.78
N ILE A 198 8.26 24.96 -5.86
CA ILE A 198 8.46 24.24 -7.14
C ILE A 198 7.43 23.14 -7.39
N ALA A 199 6.74 22.70 -6.36
CA ALA A 199 5.95 21.48 -6.45
C ALA A 199 4.75 21.69 -7.40
N VAL A 200 4.88 21.21 -8.65
CA VAL A 200 3.81 21.16 -9.68
C VAL A 200 2.56 20.44 -9.13
N SER A 201 2.74 19.62 -8.10
CA SER A 201 1.70 19.16 -7.16
C SER A 201 2.27 19.30 -5.75
N PRO A 202 1.55 19.88 -4.78
CA PRO A 202 2.06 20.05 -3.42
C PRO A 202 2.45 18.69 -2.82
N THR A 203 3.65 18.63 -2.23
CA THR A 203 4.11 17.52 -1.41
C THR A 203 3.14 17.33 -0.24
N ARG A 204 2.48 16.18 -0.13
CA ARG A 204 1.47 15.95 0.92
C ARG A 204 1.96 14.86 1.87
N VAL A 205 1.98 15.16 3.17
CA VAL A 205 2.10 14.12 4.19
C VAL A 205 1.01 13.06 3.96
N GLY A 206 1.41 11.79 3.97
CA GLY A 206 0.58 10.65 3.61
C GLY A 206 0.66 10.23 2.14
N GLN A 207 1.33 11.01 1.28
CA GLN A 207 1.57 10.62 -0.11
C GLN A 207 2.42 9.35 -0.18
N ARG A 208 1.99 8.41 -1.03
CA ARG A 208 2.71 7.17 -1.32
C ARG A 208 3.31 7.21 -2.72
N LEU A 209 4.59 6.85 -2.81
CA LEU A 209 5.34 6.69 -4.05
C LEU A 209 5.76 5.22 -4.16
N PRO A 210 5.79 4.63 -5.37
CA PRO A 210 6.28 3.27 -5.52
C PRO A 210 7.78 3.20 -5.21
N PHE A 211 8.20 2.13 -4.53
CA PHE A 211 9.62 1.80 -4.38
C PHE A 211 10.10 1.02 -5.61
N MET A 212 10.73 1.72 -6.56
CA MET A 212 11.20 1.17 -7.84
C MET A 212 12.28 2.05 -8.46
N ALA A 213 13.24 1.50 -9.19
CA ALA A 213 14.28 2.32 -9.81
C ALA A 213 13.75 3.37 -10.81
N PRO A 214 14.28 4.60 -10.82
CA PRO A 214 15.29 5.17 -9.92
C PRO A 214 14.72 5.72 -8.59
N ILE A 215 13.41 5.70 -8.38
CA ILE A 215 12.74 6.22 -7.20
C ILE A 215 13.09 5.38 -5.95
N GLY A 216 13.61 6.02 -4.91
CA GLY A 216 14.00 5.33 -3.68
C GLY A 216 15.42 4.72 -3.69
N SER A 217 16.32 5.19 -4.57
CA SER A 217 17.73 4.74 -4.56
C SER A 217 18.42 4.83 -3.20
N CYS A 218 18.01 5.76 -2.32
CA CYS A 218 18.54 5.84 -0.96
C CYS A 218 18.23 4.56 -0.17
N PHE A 219 16.99 4.09 -0.16
CA PHE A 219 16.64 2.81 0.47
C PHE A 219 17.38 1.63 -0.16
N ALA A 220 17.49 1.57 -1.49
CA ALA A 220 18.25 0.52 -2.16
C ALA A 220 19.75 0.55 -1.83
N ALA A 221 20.32 1.72 -1.53
CA ALA A 221 21.72 1.88 -1.19
C ALA A 221 22.09 1.36 0.20
N TRP A 222 21.19 1.46 1.18
CA TRP A 222 21.44 1.00 2.56
C TRP A 222 20.53 -0.14 3.02
N GLY A 223 19.74 -0.71 2.11
CA GLY A 223 19.02 -1.96 2.29
C GLY A 223 19.90 -3.19 2.12
N ASP A 224 19.32 -4.35 2.38
CA ASP A 224 19.92 -5.63 2.03
C ASP A 224 19.81 -5.94 0.53
N ASP A 225 20.47 -7.01 0.11
CA ASP A 225 20.50 -7.44 -1.30
C ASP A 225 19.08 -7.77 -1.81
N GLU A 226 18.20 -8.29 -0.95
CA GLU A 226 16.80 -8.58 -1.28
C GLU A 226 16.02 -7.29 -1.59
N LEU A 227 16.21 -6.25 -0.77
CA LEU A 227 15.59 -4.95 -1.00
C LEU A 227 16.08 -4.30 -2.30
N CYS A 228 17.37 -4.44 -2.60
CA CYS A 228 17.95 -3.95 -3.85
C CYS A 228 17.40 -4.69 -5.07
N GLU A 229 17.27 -6.01 -5.03
CA GLU A 229 16.70 -6.76 -6.15
C GLU A 229 15.20 -6.45 -6.32
N ARG A 230 14.44 -6.26 -5.24
CA ARG A 230 13.04 -5.79 -5.31
C ARG A 230 12.90 -4.42 -5.98
N TRP A 231 13.82 -3.51 -5.69
CA TRP A 231 13.86 -2.17 -6.29
C TRP A 231 14.06 -2.20 -7.81
N ILE A 232 14.86 -3.15 -8.31
CA ILE A 232 15.16 -3.32 -9.74
C ILE A 232 14.05 -4.12 -10.44
N ALA A 233 13.58 -5.21 -9.83
CA ALA A 233 12.60 -6.12 -10.43
C ALA A 233 11.33 -5.42 -10.92
N ARG A 234 10.94 -4.31 -10.27
CA ARG A 234 9.73 -3.55 -10.59
C ARG A 234 9.79 -2.78 -11.92
N VAL A 235 10.99 -2.61 -12.48
CA VAL A 235 11.22 -2.00 -13.80
C VAL A 235 11.95 -2.93 -14.77
N ALA A 236 12.29 -4.14 -14.34
CA ALA A 236 13.12 -5.03 -15.14
C ALA A 236 12.42 -5.49 -16.43
N ASP A 237 11.09 -5.62 -16.37
CA ASP A 237 10.27 -5.88 -17.55
C ASP A 237 10.31 -4.68 -18.49
N GLY A 238 11.12 -4.79 -19.55
CA GLY A 238 11.28 -3.74 -20.57
C GLY A 238 12.61 -3.00 -20.55
N MET A 239 13.57 -3.45 -19.73
CA MET A 239 14.97 -3.00 -19.78
C MET A 239 15.89 -4.05 -20.39
N ASP A 240 16.94 -3.60 -21.07
CA ASP A 240 18.00 -4.48 -21.55
C ASP A 240 19.05 -4.80 -20.46
N ALA A 241 20.01 -5.67 -20.80
CA ALA A 241 21.02 -6.13 -19.86
C ALA A 241 21.97 -5.01 -19.39
N ASP A 242 22.28 -4.04 -20.26
CA ASP A 242 23.20 -2.94 -19.95
C ASP A 242 22.51 -1.90 -19.06
N GLU A 243 21.24 -1.62 -19.33
CA GLU A 243 20.37 -0.77 -18.51
C GLU A 243 20.20 -1.33 -17.09
N LEU A 244 19.92 -2.63 -16.99
CA LEU A 244 19.85 -3.32 -15.69
C LEU A 244 21.19 -3.31 -14.96
N ALA A 245 22.31 -3.50 -15.68
CA ALA A 245 23.65 -3.42 -15.10
C ALA A 245 23.96 -2.00 -14.59
N ALA A 246 23.48 -0.95 -15.27
CA ALA A 246 23.62 0.42 -14.81
C ALA A 246 22.83 0.67 -13.52
N LEU A 247 21.58 0.20 -13.44
CA LEU A 247 20.76 0.32 -12.22
C LEU A 247 21.40 -0.39 -11.02
N ARG A 248 21.98 -1.59 -11.23
CA ARG A 248 22.70 -2.31 -10.17
C ARG A 248 23.90 -1.57 -9.60
N ARG A 249 24.48 -0.61 -10.33
CA ARG A 249 25.60 0.23 -9.84
C ARG A 249 25.13 1.41 -8.99
N VAL A 250 23.88 1.86 -9.14
CA VAL A 250 23.34 3.03 -8.44
C VAL A 250 23.46 2.94 -6.91
N PRO A 251 23.11 1.83 -6.24
CA PRO A 251 23.30 1.68 -4.80
C PRO A 251 24.73 1.96 -4.33
N ALA A 252 25.74 1.48 -5.07
CA ALA A 252 27.14 1.70 -4.73
C ALA A 252 27.55 3.17 -4.89
N LEU A 253 27.09 3.84 -5.95
CA LEU A 253 27.34 5.27 -6.18
C LEU A 253 26.72 6.13 -5.07
N VAL A 254 25.47 5.81 -4.68
CA VAL A 254 24.76 6.50 -3.61
C VAL A 254 25.48 6.30 -2.26
N ARG A 255 25.94 5.08 -1.95
CA ARG A 255 26.74 4.81 -0.75
C ARG A 255 28.07 5.57 -0.74
N GLN A 256 28.77 5.61 -1.87
CA GLN A 256 30.04 6.33 -2.00
C GLN A 256 29.87 7.83 -1.73
N ARG A 257 28.80 8.43 -2.24
CA ARG A 257 28.46 9.84 -2.02
C ARG A 257 27.89 10.12 -0.63
N GLY A 258 27.19 9.15 -0.03
CA GLY A 258 26.43 9.33 1.20
C GLY A 258 25.02 9.91 0.99
N TYR A 259 24.61 10.15 -0.25
CA TYR A 259 23.28 10.67 -0.60
C TYR A 259 22.88 10.28 -2.04
N ALA A 260 21.58 10.23 -2.27
CA ALA A 260 20.96 10.14 -3.59
C ALA A 260 20.64 11.54 -4.12
N ILE A 261 20.73 11.73 -5.43
CA ILE A 261 20.45 13.01 -6.12
C ILE A 261 19.54 12.79 -7.32
N ALA A 262 18.61 13.72 -7.50
CA ALA A 262 17.80 13.86 -8.71
C ALA A 262 17.90 15.30 -9.24
N VAL A 263 17.99 15.44 -10.56
CA VAL A 263 17.94 16.72 -11.29
C VAL A 263 16.88 16.68 -12.38
N GLY A 264 16.38 17.84 -12.80
CA GLY A 264 15.29 17.97 -13.76
C GLY A 264 13.92 17.89 -13.08
N HIS A 265 13.26 19.04 -12.91
CA HIS A 265 11.98 19.10 -12.21
C HIS A 265 10.86 18.44 -13.02
N ARG A 266 10.80 18.67 -14.32
CA ARG A 266 9.67 18.22 -15.15
C ARG A 266 9.67 16.72 -15.38
N GLU A 267 10.81 16.16 -15.79
CA GLU A 267 10.96 14.74 -16.10
C GLU A 267 10.77 13.89 -14.83
N GLY A 268 11.37 14.31 -13.71
CA GLY A 268 11.17 13.64 -12.43
C GLY A 268 9.72 13.69 -11.93
N ALA A 269 9.05 14.84 -12.04
CA ALA A 269 7.65 14.97 -11.62
C ALA A 269 6.71 14.14 -12.51
N HIS A 270 7.01 14.07 -13.81
CA HIS A 270 6.25 13.24 -14.74
C HIS A 270 6.38 11.75 -14.39
N LEU A 271 7.60 11.26 -14.15
CA LEU A 271 7.83 9.88 -13.70
C LEU A 271 7.07 9.57 -12.41
N GLU A 272 7.21 10.40 -11.37
CA GLU A 272 6.50 10.19 -10.09
C GLU A 272 4.98 10.15 -10.28
N SER A 273 4.42 11.05 -11.10
CA SER A 273 3.00 11.08 -11.40
C SER A 273 2.54 9.81 -12.11
N VAL A 274 3.25 9.37 -13.15
CA VAL A 274 2.88 8.17 -13.92
C VAL A 274 3.02 6.92 -13.06
N ALA A 275 4.14 6.79 -12.34
CA ALA A 275 4.41 5.66 -11.45
C ALA A 275 3.36 5.55 -10.34
N THR A 276 2.92 6.67 -9.77
CA THR A 276 1.84 6.70 -8.77
C THR A 276 0.52 6.20 -9.35
N ARG A 277 0.15 6.62 -10.57
CA ARG A 277 -1.09 6.18 -11.22
C ARG A 277 -1.07 4.70 -11.58
N VAL A 278 0.05 4.19 -12.13
CA VAL A 278 0.23 2.76 -12.41
C VAL A 278 0.14 1.93 -11.13
N ASN A 279 0.80 2.38 -10.06
CA ASN A 279 0.76 1.70 -8.77
C ASN A 279 -0.66 1.71 -8.16
N ALA A 280 -1.46 2.74 -8.43
CA ALA A 280 -2.86 2.84 -8.06
C ALA A 280 -3.81 2.01 -8.96
N GLY A 281 -3.30 1.36 -10.00
CA GLY A 281 -4.11 0.58 -10.95
C GLY A 281 -5.00 1.43 -11.85
N ASP A 282 -4.58 2.67 -12.16
CA ASP A 282 -5.33 3.56 -13.06
C ASP A 282 -5.41 2.95 -14.48
N PRO A 283 -6.62 2.60 -14.98
CA PRO A 283 -6.79 2.01 -16.30
C PRO A 283 -6.43 2.96 -17.46
N ALA A 284 -6.31 4.26 -17.18
CA ALA A 284 -5.91 5.26 -18.17
C ALA A 284 -4.38 5.38 -18.33
N THR A 285 -3.58 4.70 -17.50
CA THR A 285 -2.12 4.73 -17.57
C THR A 285 -1.59 3.34 -17.90
N SER A 286 -0.83 3.22 -18.98
CA SER A 286 -0.27 1.96 -19.45
C SER A 286 1.14 1.69 -18.87
N PRO A 287 1.59 0.43 -18.86
CA PRO A 287 3.00 0.10 -18.57
C PRO A 287 4.00 0.79 -19.52
N GLU A 288 3.58 1.08 -20.76
CA GLU A 288 4.40 1.78 -21.74
C GLU A 288 4.61 3.25 -21.36
N ASP A 289 3.58 3.93 -20.84
CA ASP A 289 3.70 5.29 -20.32
C ASP A 289 4.72 5.37 -19.18
N LEU A 290 4.70 4.37 -18.28
CA LEU A 290 5.67 4.27 -17.19
C LEU A 290 7.09 4.07 -17.73
N ARG A 291 7.24 3.21 -18.73
CA ARG A 291 8.53 2.96 -19.39
C ARG A 291 9.08 4.23 -20.06
N GLU A 292 8.24 4.96 -20.79
CA GLU A 292 8.64 6.21 -21.44
C GLU A 292 9.06 7.27 -20.39
N ALA A 293 8.25 7.47 -19.35
CA ALA A 293 8.55 8.39 -18.28
C ALA A 293 9.84 8.00 -17.53
N LEU A 294 10.06 6.70 -17.32
CA LEU A 294 11.28 6.15 -16.71
C LEU A 294 12.51 6.52 -17.54
N PHE A 295 12.53 6.19 -18.83
CA PHE A 295 13.68 6.46 -19.69
C PHE A 295 13.94 7.96 -19.89
N SER A 296 12.89 8.77 -19.91
CA SER A 296 13.02 10.23 -19.95
C SER A 296 13.68 10.78 -18.68
N ALA A 297 13.34 10.22 -17.51
CA ALA A 297 13.81 10.71 -16.23
C ALA A 297 15.17 10.12 -15.80
N LEU A 298 15.49 8.88 -16.19
CA LEU A 298 16.69 8.14 -15.76
C LEU A 298 17.99 8.94 -15.84
N PRO A 299 18.28 9.69 -16.93
CA PRO A 299 19.47 10.52 -16.97
C PRO A 299 19.55 11.50 -15.81
N GLY A 300 18.45 11.97 -15.23
CA GLY A 300 18.45 12.90 -14.10
C GLY A 300 18.81 12.30 -12.73
N TYR A 301 18.93 10.98 -12.60
CA TYR A 301 19.10 10.31 -11.30
C TYR A 301 20.49 9.71 -11.12
N ASN A 302 21.11 10.02 -9.98
CA ASN A 302 22.32 9.35 -9.48
C ASN A 302 23.41 9.08 -10.54
N ARG A 303 23.73 10.09 -11.34
CA ARG A 303 24.79 10.01 -12.37
C ARG A 303 26.12 9.55 -11.78
N VAL A 304 26.93 8.93 -12.65
CA VAL A 304 28.32 8.57 -12.36
C VAL A 304 29.23 9.80 -12.44
N GLU A 305 28.97 10.67 -13.42
CA GLU A 305 29.70 11.92 -13.64
C GLU A 305 28.80 13.10 -13.31
N ASP A 306 29.30 14.00 -12.47
CA ASP A 306 28.61 15.25 -12.15
C ASP A 306 28.67 16.20 -13.38
N PRO A 307 27.59 16.94 -13.66
CA PRO A 307 27.57 17.87 -14.77
C PRO A 307 28.55 19.02 -14.55
N ASP A 308 29.27 19.40 -15.61
CA ASP A 308 30.23 20.53 -15.60
C ASP A 308 29.58 21.92 -15.48
N GLY A 309 28.30 22.01 -15.09
CA GLY A 309 27.54 23.25 -15.03
C GLY A 309 26.30 23.18 -14.14
N ASP A 310 25.63 24.33 -14.01
CA ASP A 310 24.50 24.47 -13.11
C ASP A 310 23.34 23.54 -13.49
N VAL A 311 22.66 23.02 -12.48
CA VAL A 311 21.57 22.05 -12.65
C VAL A 311 20.27 22.56 -12.08
N GLU A 312 19.16 22.12 -12.69
CA GLU A 312 17.85 22.22 -12.06
C GLU A 312 17.77 21.12 -10.97
N LEU A 313 18.23 21.43 -9.76
CA LEU A 313 18.25 20.47 -8.65
C LEU A 313 16.82 20.08 -8.27
N ARG A 314 16.46 18.79 -8.38
CA ARG A 314 15.15 18.31 -7.96
C ARG A 314 15.14 17.99 -6.47
N SER A 315 16.01 17.07 -6.05
CA SER A 315 16.09 16.65 -4.66
C SER A 315 17.43 15.99 -4.32
N LEU A 316 17.75 16.02 -3.03
CA LEU A 316 18.85 15.31 -2.39
C LEU A 316 18.27 14.45 -1.28
N SER A 317 18.65 13.18 -1.16
CA SER A 317 18.14 12.29 -0.10
C SER A 317 19.25 11.57 0.63
N ALA A 318 19.21 11.57 1.97
CA ALA A 318 20.20 10.91 2.82
C ALA A 318 19.52 9.98 3.85
N PRO A 319 20.17 8.86 4.21
CA PRO A 319 19.58 7.87 5.11
C PRO A 319 19.63 8.35 6.57
N VAL A 320 18.56 8.07 7.31
CA VAL A 320 18.58 8.08 8.77
C VAL A 320 18.53 6.65 9.26
N PHE A 321 19.53 6.28 10.05
CA PHE A 321 19.65 4.92 10.57
C PHE A 321 18.93 4.78 11.91
N GLY A 322 18.22 3.66 12.04
CA GLY A 322 17.63 3.22 13.28
C GLY A 322 18.64 2.60 14.24
N PRO A 323 18.18 2.17 15.43
CA PRO A 323 19.02 1.57 16.46
C PRO A 323 19.65 0.23 16.05
N ASP A 324 19.00 -0.47 15.13
CA ASP A 324 19.46 -1.74 14.54
C ASP A 324 20.51 -1.55 13.43
N GLY A 325 20.90 -0.30 13.14
CA GLY A 325 21.82 0.05 12.07
C GLY A 325 21.22 -0.04 10.67
N ARG A 326 19.92 -0.33 10.55
CA ARG A 326 19.19 -0.33 9.27
C ARG A 326 18.64 1.06 8.99
N ILE A 327 18.35 1.35 7.72
CA ILE A 327 17.70 2.61 7.35
C ILE A 327 16.27 2.63 7.94
N ALA A 328 16.00 3.60 8.80
CA ALA A 328 14.68 3.81 9.38
C ALA A 328 13.80 4.66 8.46
N TYR A 329 14.35 5.72 7.90
CA TYR A 329 13.71 6.57 6.90
C TYR A 329 14.79 7.36 6.18
N MET A 330 14.43 8.12 5.14
CA MET A 330 15.33 9.07 4.51
C MET A 330 14.84 10.51 4.74
N LEU A 331 15.78 11.43 4.88
CA LEU A 331 15.52 12.85 4.76
C LEU A 331 15.74 13.26 3.31
N THR A 332 14.78 13.98 2.75
CA THR A 332 14.83 14.50 1.38
C THR A 332 14.76 16.01 1.42
N LEU A 333 15.80 16.66 0.94
CA LEU A 333 15.84 18.10 0.70
C LEU A 333 15.41 18.38 -0.74
N TRP A 334 14.45 19.28 -0.91
CA TRP A 334 13.98 19.69 -2.24
C TRP A 334 14.80 20.86 -2.78
N GLY A 335 14.93 20.93 -4.10
CA GLY A 335 15.56 22.04 -4.79
C GLY A 335 14.80 23.36 -4.65
N ARG A 336 15.25 24.40 -5.35
CA ARG A 336 14.59 25.71 -5.44
C ARG A 336 14.44 26.12 -6.91
N PRO A 337 13.46 26.98 -7.28
CA PRO A 337 13.31 27.38 -8.67
C PRO A 337 14.60 27.97 -9.22
N GLY A 338 14.99 27.55 -10.42
CA GLY A 338 16.21 28.01 -11.09
C GLY A 338 17.36 27.00 -11.04
N LEU A 339 18.52 27.46 -11.50
CA LEU A 339 19.71 26.63 -11.58
C LEU A 339 20.52 26.71 -10.28
N THR A 340 21.09 25.58 -9.88
CA THR A 340 21.93 25.42 -8.70
C THR A 340 23.33 25.03 -9.15
N SER A 341 24.35 25.77 -8.69
CA SER A 341 25.74 25.50 -9.05
C SER A 341 26.23 24.20 -8.42
N PRO A 342 27.24 23.51 -9.00
CA PRO A 342 27.81 22.30 -8.39
C PRO A 342 28.28 22.52 -6.94
N ALA A 343 28.90 23.66 -6.65
CA ALA A 343 29.35 24.00 -5.29
C ALA A 343 28.17 24.15 -4.30
N ASP A 344 27.05 24.72 -4.75
CA ASP A 344 25.84 24.83 -3.93
C ASP A 344 25.17 23.46 -3.71
N VAL A 345 25.20 22.57 -4.72
CA VAL A 345 24.73 21.18 -4.58
C VAL A 345 25.55 20.46 -3.51
N GLU A 346 26.89 20.55 -3.57
CA GLU A 346 27.78 19.95 -2.57
C GLU A 346 27.53 20.51 -1.17
N GLN A 347 27.35 21.83 -1.03
CA GLN A 347 27.07 22.46 0.25
C GLN A 347 25.75 21.96 0.85
N ARG A 348 24.69 21.87 0.04
CA ARG A 348 23.37 21.36 0.43
C ARG A 348 23.43 19.88 0.79
N ALA A 349 24.13 19.07 0.01
CA ALA A 349 24.33 17.65 0.29
C ALA A 349 25.07 17.44 1.61
N ALA A 350 26.15 18.19 1.85
CA ALA A 350 26.90 18.12 3.11
C ALA A 350 26.04 18.52 4.32
N ALA A 351 25.19 19.53 4.18
CA ALA A 351 24.23 19.92 5.23
C ALA A 351 23.19 18.82 5.49
N LEU A 352 22.61 18.25 4.44
CA LEU A 352 21.67 17.14 4.53
C LEU A 352 22.28 15.92 5.23
N ILE A 353 23.50 15.52 4.87
CA ILE A 353 24.20 14.38 5.49
C ILE A 353 24.44 14.65 6.98
N ARG A 354 24.85 15.87 7.36
CA ARG A 354 25.03 16.24 8.78
C ARG A 354 23.72 16.16 9.56
N ALA A 355 22.62 16.65 8.99
CA ALA A 355 21.30 16.59 9.59
C ALA A 355 20.82 15.13 9.74
N ALA A 356 20.98 14.30 8.71
CA ALA A 356 20.60 12.89 8.75
C ALA A 356 21.43 12.08 9.76
N ALA A 357 22.73 12.37 9.88
CA ALA A 357 23.59 11.79 10.90
C ALA A 357 23.19 12.25 12.33
N ALA A 358 22.77 13.50 12.49
CA ALA A 358 22.24 14.00 13.76
C ALA A 358 20.91 13.32 14.13
N ALA A 359 19.99 13.21 13.18
CA ALA A 359 18.74 12.49 13.35
C ALA A 359 18.99 11.02 13.74
N SER A 360 19.94 10.34 13.08
CA SER A 360 20.30 8.94 13.40
C SER A 360 20.78 8.79 14.85
N ARG A 361 21.56 9.75 15.37
CA ARG A 361 21.99 9.74 16.78
C ARG A 361 20.83 9.95 17.75
N VAL A 362 19.88 10.83 17.42
CA VAL A 362 18.70 11.07 18.27
C VAL A 362 17.82 9.83 18.32
N VAL A 363 17.56 9.23 17.16
CA VAL A 363 16.75 8.01 17.02
C VAL A 363 17.37 6.82 17.77
N ALA A 364 18.71 6.70 17.75
CA ALA A 364 19.42 5.61 18.43
C ALA A 364 19.37 5.66 19.98
N VAL A 365 19.06 6.82 20.58
CA VAL A 365 19.07 7.00 22.06
C VAL A 365 17.76 6.54 22.71
N VAL A 366 16.69 6.34 21.93
CA VAL A 366 15.32 6.06 22.43
C VAL A 366 14.96 4.57 22.37
N ALA A 367 15.91 3.70 21.98
CA ALA A 367 15.70 2.26 21.80
C ALA A 367 15.98 1.43 23.07
#